data_AF-A0A126QTP8-F1
#
_entry.id   AF-A0A126QTP8-F1
#
_cell.length_a   1.000
_cell.length_b   1.000
_cell.length_c   1.000
_cell.angle_alpha   90.00
_cell.angle_beta   90.00
_cell.angle_gamma   90.00
#
_symmetry.space_group_name_H-M   'P 1'
#
loop_
_entity.id
_entity.type
_entity.pdbx_description
1 polymer ?
#
loop_
_entity_poly.entity_id
_entity_poly.type
_entity_poly.pdbx_seq_one_letter_code
_entity_poly.pdbx_strand_id
1 'polypeptide(L)'
;MESDFEMSVREFLAREPFCFRNVPDDALSLFCAALTHDSYSNEALQRDPPERAESYERLEFLGDAVLEFLVCEHVFRETAIIEGPMTDYKQDKVCNGNISQRILDKGIQIDSLMRVGKGQKQIEEKMRADCFEALVAATYLSYGLDEARDLVHRVLL
;
A
#
# COMPACT_ATOMS: atom_id res chain seq x y z
N MET A 1 15.02 5.06 -19.81
CA MET A 1 15.42 6.18 -18.95
C MET A 1 14.36 6.24 -17.88
N GLU A 2 14.76 6.12 -16.62
CA GLU A 2 13.84 6.11 -15.49
C GLU A 2 13.14 7.48 -15.38
N SER A 3 11.84 7.47 -15.07
CA SER A 3 11.04 8.68 -14.88
C SER A 3 11.27 9.31 -13.51
N ASP A 4 10.99 10.62 -13.37
CA ASP A 4 11.05 11.32 -12.07
C ASP A 4 10.16 10.66 -11.01
N PHE A 5 9.04 10.06 -11.44
CA PHE A 5 8.15 9.33 -10.56
C PHE A 5 8.80 8.05 -10.02
N GLU A 6 9.38 7.22 -10.90
CA GLU A 6 10.06 5.98 -10.50
C GLU A 6 11.22 6.25 -9.52
N MET A 7 12.02 7.29 -9.77
CA MET A 7 13.06 7.72 -8.83
C MET A 7 12.47 8.09 -7.46
N SER A 8 11.38 8.87 -7.44
CA SER A 8 10.69 9.25 -6.19
C SER A 8 10.13 8.03 -5.46
N VAL A 9 9.63 7.03 -6.19
CA VAL A 9 9.16 5.75 -5.62
C VAL A 9 10.32 4.99 -4.99
N ARG A 10 11.49 4.91 -5.64
CA ARG A 10 12.68 4.28 -5.04
C ARG A 10 13.12 4.98 -3.76
N GLU A 11 13.14 6.32 -3.76
CA GLU A 11 13.48 7.10 -2.57
C GLU A 11 12.49 6.88 -1.42
N PHE A 12 11.20 6.78 -1.72
CA PHE A 12 10.15 6.46 -0.77
C PHE A 12 10.36 5.06 -0.16
N LEU A 13 10.61 4.05 -1.00
CA LEU A 13 10.81 2.67 -0.56
C LEU A 13 12.12 2.46 0.22
N ALA A 14 13.13 3.31 0.00
CA ALA A 14 14.38 3.25 0.74
C ALA A 14 14.28 3.71 2.21
N ARG A 15 13.17 4.37 2.59
CA ARG A 15 12.90 4.88 3.94
C ARG A 15 12.12 3.86 4.78
N GLU A 16 12.14 4.05 6.10
CA GLU A 16 11.23 3.33 7.00
C GLU A 16 9.76 3.59 6.59
N PRO A 17 8.87 2.58 6.64
CA PRO A 17 9.06 1.23 7.16
C PRO A 17 9.50 0.17 6.12
N PHE A 18 9.75 0.57 4.86
CA PHE A 18 10.01 -0.34 3.74
C PHE A 18 11.48 -0.77 3.67
N CYS A 19 12.40 0.19 3.75
CA CYS A 19 13.86 -0.02 3.75
C CYS A 19 14.39 -0.80 2.52
N PHE A 20 13.66 -0.81 1.40
CA PHE A 20 14.07 -1.45 0.14
C PHE A 20 15.00 -0.53 -0.66
N ARG A 21 16.32 -0.73 -0.54
CA ARG A 21 17.33 0.13 -1.18
C ARG A 21 17.67 -0.24 -2.63
N ASN A 22 17.38 -1.47 -3.05
CA ASN A 22 17.75 -2.00 -4.36
C ASN A 22 16.55 -2.71 -5.01
N VAL A 23 15.49 -1.95 -5.28
CA VAL A 23 14.24 -2.49 -5.86
C VAL A 23 14.48 -2.92 -7.32
N PRO A 24 14.25 -4.18 -7.71
CA PRO A 24 14.31 -4.58 -9.12
C PRO A 24 13.28 -3.85 -9.99
N ASP A 25 13.51 -3.69 -11.30
CA ASP A 25 12.60 -2.91 -12.17
C ASP A 25 11.20 -3.55 -12.30
N ASP A 26 11.13 -4.87 -12.31
CA ASP A 26 9.86 -5.61 -12.29
C ASP A 26 9.09 -5.39 -10.99
N ALA A 27 9.79 -5.42 -9.85
CA ALA A 27 9.20 -5.06 -8.55
C ALA A 27 8.76 -3.59 -8.50
N LEU A 28 9.60 -2.67 -9.02
CA LEU A 28 9.31 -1.24 -9.05
C LEU A 28 8.00 -0.93 -9.77
N SER A 29 7.69 -1.66 -10.85
CA SER A 29 6.43 -1.50 -11.57
C SER A 29 5.19 -1.74 -10.69
N LEU A 30 5.26 -2.71 -9.77
CA LEU A 30 4.19 -3.00 -8.81
C LEU A 30 4.04 -1.87 -7.79
N PHE A 31 5.14 -1.31 -7.29
CA PHE A 31 5.09 -0.18 -6.36
C PHE A 31 4.59 1.10 -7.01
N CYS A 32 4.97 1.35 -8.27
CA CYS A 32 4.43 2.44 -9.08
C CYS A 32 2.91 2.30 -9.27
N ALA A 33 2.42 1.10 -9.56
CA ALA A 33 0.99 0.82 -9.66
C ALA A 33 0.28 1.01 -8.31
N ALA A 34 0.85 0.52 -7.21
CA ALA A 34 0.31 0.70 -5.86
C ALA A 34 0.14 2.17 -5.45
N LEU A 35 0.99 3.07 -5.97
CA LEU A 35 0.94 4.52 -5.74
C LEU A 35 0.15 5.28 -6.81
N THR A 36 -0.71 4.60 -7.57
CA THR A 36 -1.49 5.23 -8.66
C THR A 36 -2.97 4.94 -8.50
N HIS A 37 -3.76 5.99 -8.34
CA HIS A 37 -5.21 5.91 -8.29
C HIS A 37 -5.80 5.77 -9.70
N ASP A 38 -6.96 5.12 -9.82
CA ASP A 38 -7.67 4.91 -11.09
C ASP A 38 -7.96 6.24 -11.83
N SER A 39 -8.26 7.31 -11.09
CA SER A 39 -8.51 8.64 -11.64
C SER A 39 -7.29 9.20 -12.39
N TYR A 40 -6.07 8.88 -11.96
CA TYR A 40 -4.87 9.23 -12.71
C TYR A 40 -4.72 8.35 -13.94
N SER A 41 -4.87 7.03 -13.79
CA SER A 41 -4.76 6.06 -14.90
C SER A 41 -5.71 6.41 -16.05
N ASN A 42 -6.98 6.68 -15.73
CA ASN A 42 -8.02 7.05 -16.69
C ASN A 42 -7.73 8.39 -17.39
N GLU A 43 -7.19 9.38 -16.69
CA GLU A 43 -6.80 10.67 -17.29
C GLU A 43 -5.54 10.52 -18.17
N ALA A 44 -4.55 9.74 -17.71
CA ALA A 44 -3.29 9.50 -18.41
C ALA A 44 -3.51 8.85 -19.79
N LEU A 45 -4.50 7.96 -19.91
CA LEU A 45 -4.92 7.35 -21.18
C LEU A 45 -5.53 8.35 -22.18
N GLN A 46 -5.99 9.52 -21.72
CA GLN A 46 -6.57 10.57 -22.57
C GLN A 46 -5.52 11.61 -23.03
N ARG A 47 -4.27 11.50 -22.58
CA ARG A 47 -3.17 12.39 -23.00
C ARG A 47 -2.74 12.12 -24.45
N ASP A 48 -2.03 13.06 -25.05
CA ASP A 48 -1.40 12.90 -26.37
C ASP A 48 0.12 13.14 -26.26
N PRO A 49 0.96 12.08 -26.38
CA PRO A 49 0.59 10.67 -26.55
C PRO A 49 -0.04 10.07 -25.27
N PRO A 50 -0.83 8.98 -25.38
CA PRO A 50 -1.45 8.34 -24.23
C PRO A 50 -0.40 7.67 -23.36
N GLU A 51 -0.52 7.85 -22.05
CA GLU A 51 0.31 7.22 -21.04
C GLU A 51 -0.46 6.07 -20.39
N ARG A 52 0.12 4.87 -20.40
CA ARG A 52 -0.45 3.71 -19.69
C ARG A 52 0.17 3.64 -18.30
N ALA A 53 -0.62 3.96 -17.29
CA ALA A 53 -0.28 3.77 -15.89
C ALA A 53 -1.28 2.79 -15.26
N GLU A 54 -0.81 1.70 -14.66
CA GLU A 54 -1.70 0.78 -13.95
C GLU A 54 -2.15 1.39 -12.61
N SER A 55 -3.42 1.19 -12.25
CA SER A 55 -3.97 1.60 -10.95
C SER A 55 -3.72 0.54 -9.88
N TYR A 56 -3.85 0.94 -8.62
CA TYR A 56 -3.63 0.06 -7.48
C TYR A 56 -4.72 -1.01 -7.29
N GLU A 57 -5.88 -0.93 -7.95
CA GLU A 57 -7.09 -1.71 -7.60
C GLU A 57 -6.87 -3.23 -7.57
N ARG A 58 -6.07 -3.77 -8.50
CA ARG A 58 -5.75 -5.21 -8.50
C ARG A 58 -4.82 -5.60 -7.36
N LEU A 59 -3.93 -4.70 -6.97
CA LEU A 59 -3.02 -4.88 -5.85
C LEU A 59 -3.74 -4.69 -4.52
N GLU A 60 -4.63 -3.70 -4.40
CA GLU A 60 -5.55 -3.51 -3.26
C GLU A 60 -6.32 -4.80 -2.98
N PHE A 61 -6.96 -5.37 -4.02
CA PHE A 61 -7.71 -6.63 -3.89
C PHE A 61 -6.89 -7.79 -3.29
N LEU A 62 -5.63 -7.96 -3.72
CA LEU A 62 -4.73 -8.96 -3.14
C LEU A 62 -4.23 -8.55 -1.75
N GLY A 63 -3.94 -7.27 -1.60
CA GLY A 63 -3.35 -6.64 -0.43
C GLY A 63 -4.24 -6.74 0.80
N ASP A 64 -5.54 -6.48 0.63
CA ASP A 64 -6.56 -6.67 1.66
C ASP A 64 -6.54 -8.10 2.20
N ALA A 65 -6.60 -9.11 1.32
CA ALA A 65 -6.56 -10.51 1.73
C ALA A 65 -5.26 -10.90 2.46
N VAL A 66 -4.11 -10.38 2.00
CA VAL A 66 -2.81 -10.61 2.67
C VAL A 66 -2.77 -9.91 4.03
N LEU A 67 -3.24 -8.66 4.11
CA LEU A 67 -3.29 -7.87 5.33
C LEU A 67 -4.18 -8.53 6.38
N GLU A 68 -5.40 -8.93 6.01
CA GLU A 68 -6.33 -9.64 6.87
C GLU A 68 -5.72 -10.95 7.39
N PHE A 69 -5.07 -11.73 6.52
CA PHE A 69 -4.40 -12.96 6.92
C PHE A 69 -3.31 -12.70 7.97
N LEU A 70 -2.45 -11.69 7.75
CA LEU A 70 -1.35 -11.38 8.66
C LEU A 70 -1.84 -10.87 10.02
N VAL A 71 -2.89 -10.05 10.03
CA VAL A 71 -3.52 -9.59 11.29
C VAL A 71 -4.19 -10.76 12.03
N CYS A 72 -4.90 -11.64 11.31
CA CYS A 72 -5.47 -12.88 11.86
C CYS A 72 -4.37 -13.79 12.46
N GLU A 73 -3.28 -13.99 11.72
CA GLU A 73 -2.16 -14.80 12.18
C GLU A 73 -1.54 -14.22 13.46
N HIS A 74 -1.36 -12.89 13.51
CA HIS A 74 -0.84 -12.21 14.68
C HIS A 74 -1.73 -12.40 15.91
N VAL A 75 -3.03 -12.07 15.82
CA VAL A 75 -3.93 -12.17 16.97
C VAL A 75 -4.08 -13.62 17.45
N PHE A 76 -4.07 -14.59 16.54
CA PHE A 76 -4.14 -16.01 16.87
C PHE A 76 -2.91 -16.49 17.65
N ARG A 77 -1.71 -16.00 17.30
CA ARG A 77 -0.46 -16.44 17.92
C ARG A 77 -0.14 -15.71 19.22
N GLU A 78 -0.42 -14.42 19.28
CA GLU A 78 0.04 -13.53 20.37
C GLU A 78 -1.00 -13.38 21.49
N THR A 79 -2.22 -13.86 21.29
CA THR A 79 -3.30 -13.70 22.27
C THR A 79 -4.02 -15.02 22.56
N ALA A 80 -4.70 -15.10 23.71
CA ALA A 80 -5.53 -16.23 24.10
C ALA A 80 -7.03 -15.88 24.06
N ILE A 81 -7.42 -14.83 23.34
CA ILE A 81 -8.84 -14.42 23.24
C ILE A 81 -9.61 -15.42 22.36
N ILE A 82 -10.92 -15.49 22.54
CA ILE A 82 -11.77 -16.39 21.73
C ILE A 82 -12.11 -15.73 20.38
N GLU A 83 -12.68 -16.51 19.45
CA GLU A 83 -12.89 -16.11 18.06
C GLU A 83 -13.64 -14.77 17.88
N GLY A 84 -14.73 -14.51 18.61
CA GLY A 84 -15.47 -13.24 18.49
C GLY A 84 -14.59 -12.00 18.70
N PRO A 85 -13.92 -11.85 19.86
CA PRO A 85 -12.92 -10.82 20.08
C PRO A 85 -11.74 -10.82 19.09
N MET A 86 -11.34 -11.96 18.51
CA MET A 86 -10.32 -11.98 17.43
C MET A 86 -10.87 -11.28 16.17
N THR A 87 -12.12 -11.54 15.82
CA THR A 87 -12.80 -10.88 14.70
C THR A 87 -12.91 -9.37 14.92
N ASP A 88 -13.29 -8.94 16.13
CA ASP A 88 -13.32 -7.51 16.50
C ASP A 88 -11.93 -6.86 16.40
N TYR A 89 -10.90 -7.54 16.92
CA TYR A 89 -9.51 -7.07 16.81
C TYR A 89 -9.08 -6.93 15.35
N LYS A 90 -9.37 -7.93 14.51
CA LYS A 90 -9.07 -7.88 13.08
C LYS A 90 -9.71 -6.66 12.44
N GLN A 91 -11.02 -6.48 12.64
CA GLN A 91 -11.78 -5.38 12.04
C GLN A 91 -11.26 -4.01 12.49
N ASP A 92 -10.91 -3.85 13.77
CA ASP A 92 -10.28 -2.62 14.28
C ASP A 92 -8.96 -2.32 13.56
N LYS A 93 -8.12 -3.33 13.36
CA LYS A 93 -6.80 -3.15 12.73
C LYS A 93 -6.85 -2.87 11.24
N VAL A 94 -7.71 -3.56 10.49
CA VAL A 94 -7.75 -3.46 9.02
C VAL A 94 -8.75 -2.43 8.51
N CYS A 95 -9.49 -1.74 9.38
CA CYS A 95 -10.38 -0.69 8.89
C CYS A 95 -9.59 0.51 8.32
N ASN A 96 -10.14 1.13 7.28
CA ASN A 96 -9.53 2.26 6.59
C ASN A 96 -9.08 3.36 7.55
N GLY A 97 -9.93 3.73 8.53
CA GLY A 97 -9.61 4.74 9.52
C GLY A 97 -8.34 4.42 10.31
N ASN A 98 -8.21 3.19 10.83
CA ASN A 98 -7.01 2.79 11.55
C ASN A 98 -5.78 2.75 10.64
N ILE A 99 -5.86 2.11 9.47
CA ILE A 99 -4.74 2.05 8.51
C ILE A 99 -4.24 3.45 8.16
N SER A 100 -5.17 4.32 7.77
CA SER A 100 -4.91 5.69 7.36
C SER A 100 -4.29 6.51 8.50
N GLN A 101 -4.80 6.38 9.72
CA GLN A 101 -4.24 7.04 10.90
C GLN A 101 -2.83 6.55 11.21
N ARG A 102 -2.58 5.23 11.14
CA ARG A 102 -1.24 4.66 11.38
C ARG A 102 -0.20 5.16 10.38
N ILE A 103 -0.58 5.29 9.11
CA ILE A 103 0.28 5.85 8.05
C ILE A 103 0.67 7.29 8.39
N LEU A 104 -0.31 8.10 8.79
CA LEU A 104 -0.08 9.50 9.19
C LEU A 104 0.79 9.61 10.45
N ASP A 105 0.50 8.83 11.49
CA ASP A 105 1.24 8.82 12.76
C ASP A 105 2.71 8.45 12.56
N LYS A 106 2.98 7.54 11.61
CA LYS A 106 4.34 7.11 11.27
C LYS A 106 5.03 8.02 10.26
N GLY A 107 4.36 9.05 9.77
CA GLY A 107 4.91 9.98 8.78
C GLY A 107 5.18 9.33 7.42
N ILE A 108 4.47 8.26 7.06
CA ILE A 108 4.62 7.56 5.79
C ILE A 108 4.01 8.45 4.70
N GLN A 109 4.83 8.87 3.74
CA GLN A 109 4.53 9.94 2.79
C GLN A 109 3.71 9.48 1.56
N ILE A 110 2.67 8.66 1.75
CA ILE A 110 1.81 8.18 0.66
C ILE A 110 1.15 9.36 -0.06
N ASP A 111 0.57 10.30 0.69
CA ASP A 111 -0.22 11.40 0.10
C ASP A 111 0.54 12.27 -0.88
N SER A 112 1.82 12.52 -0.60
CA SER A 112 2.66 13.37 -1.43
C SER A 112 3.14 12.67 -2.70
N LEU A 113 3.09 11.35 -2.73
CA LEU A 113 3.63 10.54 -3.82
C LEU A 113 2.52 9.92 -4.68
N MET A 114 1.34 9.70 -4.13
CA MET A 114 0.22 9.10 -4.84
C MET A 114 -0.15 9.94 -6.07
N ARG A 115 -0.19 9.28 -7.23
CA ARG A 115 -0.67 9.89 -8.47
C ARG A 115 -2.20 9.84 -8.49
N VAL A 116 -2.82 11.01 -8.57
CA VAL A 116 -4.27 11.18 -8.70
C VAL A 116 -4.59 12.10 -9.88
N GLY A 117 -5.77 11.94 -10.48
CA GLY A 117 -6.23 12.80 -11.57
C GLY A 117 -6.48 14.23 -11.10
N LYS A 118 -6.49 15.21 -12.02
CA LYS A 118 -6.58 16.65 -11.70
C LYS A 118 -7.84 17.05 -10.92
N GLY A 119 -8.90 16.26 -11.04
CA GLY A 119 -10.15 16.46 -10.30
C GLY A 119 -10.04 16.09 -8.81
N GLN A 120 -9.08 15.23 -8.44
CA GLN A 120 -8.88 14.76 -7.08
C GLN A 120 -7.86 15.66 -6.37
N LYS A 121 -8.37 16.59 -5.55
CA LYS A 121 -7.53 17.62 -4.90
C LYS A 121 -6.85 17.15 -3.61
N GLN A 122 -7.39 16.11 -2.99
CA GLN A 122 -6.96 15.63 -1.69
C GLN A 122 -6.98 14.11 -1.63
N ILE A 123 -6.06 13.54 -0.86
CA ILE A 123 -6.01 12.11 -0.61
C ILE A 123 -6.91 11.81 0.58
N GLU A 124 -7.97 11.07 0.30
CA GLU A 124 -8.98 10.69 1.28
C GLU A 124 -8.50 9.51 2.14
N GLU A 125 -9.17 9.31 3.27
CA GLU A 125 -8.88 8.23 4.20
C GLU A 125 -8.85 6.86 3.49
N LYS A 126 -9.89 6.57 2.70
CA LYS A 126 -10.02 5.34 1.92
C LYS A 126 -8.85 5.18 0.95
N MET A 127 -8.56 6.20 0.13
CA MET A 127 -7.48 6.12 -0.87
C MET A 127 -6.14 5.78 -0.23
N ARG A 128 -5.83 6.38 0.93
CA ARG A 128 -4.61 6.11 1.68
C ARG A 128 -4.56 4.67 2.19
N ALA A 129 -5.69 4.14 2.67
CA ALA A 129 -5.79 2.74 3.11
C ALA A 129 -5.62 1.76 1.94
N ASP A 130 -6.37 1.94 0.86
CA ASP A 130 -6.29 1.10 -0.35
C ASP A 130 -4.87 1.08 -0.93
N CYS A 131 -4.21 2.25 -0.97
CA CYS A 131 -2.84 2.36 -1.43
C CYS A 131 -1.87 1.58 -0.53
N PHE A 132 -2.08 1.60 0.79
CA PHE A 132 -1.26 0.81 1.69
C PHE A 132 -1.47 -0.69 1.53
N GLU A 133 -2.71 -1.15 1.35
CA GLU A 133 -3.02 -2.54 1.00
C GLU A 133 -2.30 -2.94 -0.30
N ALA A 134 -2.36 -2.08 -1.32
CA ALA A 134 -1.64 -2.31 -2.57
C ALA A 134 -0.10 -2.35 -2.38
N LEU A 135 0.47 -1.54 -1.49
CA LEU A 135 1.89 -1.59 -1.13
C LEU A 135 2.24 -2.89 -0.38
N VAL A 136 1.33 -3.42 0.45
CA VAL A 136 1.48 -4.74 1.08
C VAL A 136 1.48 -5.84 0.02
N ALA A 137 0.58 -5.79 -0.97
CA ALA A 137 0.59 -6.73 -2.09
C ALA A 137 1.87 -6.64 -2.93
N ALA A 138 2.33 -5.43 -3.28
CA ALA A 138 3.58 -5.23 -4.02
C ALA A 138 4.78 -5.78 -3.24
N THR A 139 4.81 -5.58 -1.93
CA THR A 139 5.83 -6.15 -1.03
C THR A 139 5.79 -7.68 -1.03
N TYR A 140 4.59 -8.26 -0.87
CA TYR A 140 4.39 -9.70 -0.89
C TYR A 140 4.85 -10.34 -2.21
N LEU A 141 4.47 -9.75 -3.35
CA LEU A 141 4.83 -10.26 -4.67
C LEU A 141 6.32 -10.10 -4.98
N SER A 142 6.97 -9.06 -4.46
CA SER A 142 8.38 -8.75 -4.77
C SER A 142 9.36 -9.43 -3.82
N TYR A 143 9.02 -9.54 -2.54
CA TYR A 143 9.93 -9.95 -1.47
C TYR A 143 9.40 -11.11 -0.61
N GLY A 144 8.18 -11.56 -0.84
CA GLY A 144 7.58 -12.69 -0.13
C GLY A 144 6.77 -12.30 1.12
N LEU A 145 6.14 -13.30 1.71
CA LEU A 145 5.19 -13.12 2.82
C LEU A 145 5.87 -12.63 4.10
N ASP A 146 7.11 -13.04 4.37
CA ASP A 146 7.82 -12.63 5.58
C ASP A 146 8.08 -11.11 5.58
N GLU A 147 8.44 -10.52 4.44
CA GLU A 147 8.69 -9.07 4.39
C GLU A 147 7.38 -8.26 4.42
N ALA A 148 6.30 -8.83 3.87
CA ALA A 148 4.96 -8.27 4.02
C ALA A 148 4.49 -8.33 5.49
N ARG A 149 4.73 -9.46 6.19
CA ARG A 149 4.46 -9.59 7.63
C ARG A 149 5.19 -8.50 8.41
N ASP A 150 6.48 -8.36 8.17
CA ASP A 150 7.35 -7.39 8.80
C ASP A 150 6.88 -5.94 8.60
N LEU A 151 6.46 -5.60 7.37
CA LEU A 151 5.88 -4.31 7.05
C LEU A 151 4.57 -4.07 7.82
N VAL A 152 3.65 -5.03 7.80
CA VAL A 152 2.35 -4.93 8.49
C VAL A 152 2.57 -4.78 9.99
N HIS A 153 3.51 -5.52 10.58
CA HIS A 153 3.90 -5.36 11.97
C HIS A 153 4.44 -3.96 12.25
N ARG A 154 5.41 -3.47 11.46
CA ARG A 154 5.97 -2.13 11.66
C ARG A 154 4.94 -1.02 11.56
N VAL A 155 3.84 -1.21 10.83
CA VAL A 155 2.84 -0.15 10.56
C VAL A 155 1.61 -0.27 11.46
N LEU A 156 1.02 -1.46 11.62
CA LEU A 156 -0.30 -1.62 12.24
C LEU A 156 -0.28 -2.23 13.65
N LEU A 157 0.68 -3.12 13.93
CA LEU A 157 0.70 -3.97 15.13
C LEU A 157 1.68 -3.43 16.18
#